data_AF-A0AAR5QC52-F1
#
_entry.id   AF-A0AAR5QC52-F1
#
_cell.length_a   1.000
_cell.length_b   1.000
_cell.length_c   1.000
_cell.angle_alpha   90.00
_cell.angle_beta   90.00
_cell.angle_gamma   90.00
#
_symmetry.space_group_name_H-M   'P 1'
#
loop_
_entity.id
_entity.type
_entity.pdbx_description
1 polymer ?
#
loop_
_entity_poly.entity_id
_entity_poly.type
_entity_poly.pdbx_seq_one_letter_code
_entity_poly.pdbx_strand_id
1 'polypeptide(L)'
;MADKGDGEGEGSILKLENQIAVLKYVLLFTNVLEWIIGAAIFALCLWLRFEPGINEWLTILNASNFYIGIYILVIVAAIIMVVSFLGCLSSLQENATIILGVS
;
A
#
# COMPACT_ATOMS: atom_id res chain seq x y z
N MET A 1 -11.74 52.13 7.37
CA MET A 1 -10.87 51.53 6.35
C MET A 1 -10.65 50.10 6.78
N ALA A 2 -11.20 49.17 6.00
CA ALA A 2 -11.30 47.76 6.33
C ALA A 2 -10.02 47.05 5.92
N ASP A 3 -9.34 46.44 6.90
CA ASP A 3 -8.22 45.51 6.69
C ASP A 3 -8.31 44.42 7.79
N LYS A 4 -9.40 43.65 7.76
CA LYS A 4 -9.67 42.60 8.76
C LYS A 4 -10.37 41.41 8.12
N GLY A 5 -9.84 40.96 6.97
CA GLY A 5 -10.40 39.85 6.20
C GLY A 5 -9.37 38.86 5.66
N ASP A 6 -8.06 39.16 5.70
CA ASP A 6 -7.05 38.33 5.03
C ASP A 6 -6.44 37.24 5.94
N GLY A 7 -6.27 37.53 7.24
CA GLY A 7 -5.62 36.60 8.18
C GLY A 7 -6.46 35.40 8.67
N GLU A 8 -7.79 35.46 8.60
CA GLU A 8 -8.65 34.31 8.96
C GLU A 8 -8.70 33.25 7.85
N GLY A 9 -8.60 33.69 6.59
CA GLY A 9 -8.54 32.80 5.42
C GLY A 9 -7.23 32.02 5.36
N GLU A 10 -6.10 32.71 5.57
CA GLU A 10 -4.76 32.13 5.56
C GLU A 10 -4.57 31.06 6.65
N GLY A 11 -5.07 31.32 7.87
CA GLY A 11 -5.05 30.35 8.98
C GLY A 11 -5.90 29.10 8.73
N SER A 12 -7.01 29.22 7.99
CA SER A 12 -7.85 28.08 7.62
C SER A 12 -7.23 27.22 6.52
N ILE A 13 -6.51 27.84 5.56
CA ILE A 13 -5.75 27.16 4.50
C ILE A 13 -4.57 26.38 5.10
N LEU A 14 -3.78 27.00 5.97
CA LEU A 14 -2.68 26.33 6.68
C LEU A 14 -3.18 25.11 7.50
N LYS A 15 -4.36 25.23 8.12
CA LYS A 15 -4.98 24.12 8.84
C LYS A 15 -5.35 22.98 7.89
N LEU A 16 -5.94 23.29 6.72
CA LEU A 16 -6.28 22.31 5.69
C LEU A 16 -5.03 21.60 5.14
N GLU A 17 -3.96 22.34 4.85
CA GLU A 17 -2.70 21.77 4.35
C GLU A 17 -2.08 20.78 5.34
N ASN A 18 -2.08 21.14 6.63
CA ASN A 18 -1.56 20.24 7.67
C ASN A 18 -2.42 18.97 7.83
N GLN A 19 -3.75 19.08 7.72
CA GLN A 19 -4.63 17.90 7.73
C GLN A 19 -4.33 16.97 6.54
N ILE A 20 -4.13 17.55 5.34
CA ILE A 20 -3.81 16.79 4.13
C ILE A 20 -2.44 16.11 4.26
N ALA A 21 -1.44 16.79 4.85
CA ALA A 21 -0.11 16.22 5.07
C ALA A 21 -0.14 15.01 6.00
N VAL A 22 -0.93 15.07 7.09
CA VAL A 22 -1.10 13.93 8.00
C VAL A 22 -1.76 12.75 7.29
N LEU A 23 -2.83 12.99 6.53
CA LEU A 23 -3.50 11.94 5.76
C LEU A 23 -2.56 11.31 4.73
N LYS A 24 -1.78 12.11 4.00
CA LYS A 24 -0.77 11.62 3.04
C LYS A 24 0.26 10.72 3.72
N TYR A 25 0.79 11.14 4.88
CA TYR A 25 1.78 10.37 5.61
C TYR A 25 1.20 9.04 6.15
N VAL A 26 -0.01 9.07 6.69
CA VAL A 26 -0.71 7.88 7.17
C VAL A 26 -0.96 6.91 6.01
N LEU A 27 -1.45 7.41 4.87
CA LEU A 27 -1.70 6.60 3.67
C LEU A 27 -0.42 5.96 3.13
N LEU A 28 0.69 6.72 3.08
CA LEU A 28 1.99 6.20 2.66
C LEU A 28 2.46 5.07 3.61
N PHE A 29 2.35 5.30 4.91
CA PHE A 29 2.76 4.32 5.92
C PHE A 29 1.94 3.03 5.84
N THR A 30 0.61 3.13 5.81
CA THR A 30 -0.26 1.95 5.70
C THR A 30 0.00 1.19 4.41
N ASN A 31 0.23 1.91 3.31
CA ASN A 31 0.48 1.31 2.02
C ASN A 31 1.82 0.55 1.96
N VAL A 32 2.89 1.10 2.55
CA VAL A 32 4.18 0.41 2.70
C VAL A 32 4.04 -0.86 3.54
N LEU A 33 3.27 -0.82 4.64
CA LEU A 33 3.00 -2.01 5.43
C LEU A 33 2.27 -3.08 4.63
N GLU A 34 1.24 -2.69 3.87
CA GLU A 34 0.45 -3.59 3.05
C GLU A 34 1.30 -4.22 1.94
N TRP A 35 2.23 -3.46 1.38
CA TRP A 35 3.23 -3.97 0.45
C TRP A 35 4.15 -5.03 1.08
N ILE A 36 4.69 -4.77 2.29
CA ILE A 36 5.56 -5.74 3.00
C ILE A 36 4.78 -7.02 3.34
N ILE A 37 3.54 -6.87 3.82
CA ILE A 37 2.67 -8.01 4.17
C ILE A 37 2.34 -8.82 2.91
N GLY A 38 1.97 -8.15 1.81
CA GLY A 38 1.70 -8.79 0.51
C GLY A 38 2.92 -9.55 -0.02
N ALA A 39 4.12 -8.96 0.07
CA ALA A 39 5.37 -9.61 -0.32
C ALA A 39 5.69 -10.82 0.56
N ALA A 40 5.47 -10.73 1.87
CA ALA A 40 5.66 -11.85 2.80
C ALA A 40 4.70 -13.01 2.49
N ILE A 41 3.41 -12.73 2.26
CA ILE A 41 2.42 -13.75 1.89
C ILE A 41 2.78 -14.38 0.54
N PHE A 42 3.15 -13.57 -0.45
CA PHE A 42 3.55 -14.07 -1.77
C PHE A 42 4.79 -14.98 -1.67
N ALA A 43 5.80 -14.58 -0.88
CA ALA A 43 6.98 -15.39 -0.62
C ALA A 43 6.65 -16.69 0.11
N LEU A 44 5.76 -16.65 1.11
CA LEU A 44 5.29 -17.84 1.83
C LEU A 44 4.51 -18.79 0.91
N CYS A 45 3.66 -18.27 0.03
CA CYS A 45 2.93 -19.08 -0.95
C CYS A 45 3.89 -19.73 -1.96
N LEU A 46 4.90 -19.00 -2.43
CA LEU A 46 5.95 -19.57 -3.28
C LEU A 46 6.76 -20.63 -2.53
N TRP A 47 7.14 -20.36 -1.28
CA TRP A 47 7.83 -21.33 -0.43
C TRP A 47 7.02 -22.62 -0.29
N LEU A 48 5.72 -22.50 0.00
CA LEU A 48 4.80 -23.63 0.10
C LEU A 48 4.72 -24.44 -1.20
N ARG A 49 4.86 -23.77 -2.34
CA ARG A 49 4.83 -24.41 -3.66
C ARG A 49 6.13 -25.16 -3.96
N PHE A 50 7.27 -24.59 -3.59
CA PHE A 50 8.59 -25.17 -3.84
C PHE A 50 8.97 -26.28 -2.86
N GLU A 51 8.39 -26.31 -1.66
CA GLU A 51 8.70 -27.33 -0.65
C GLU A 51 8.06 -28.69 -1.05
N PRO A 52 8.84 -29.69 -1.50
CA PRO A 52 8.31 -30.97 -1.97
C PRO A 52 7.57 -31.74 -0.87
N GLY A 53 8.01 -31.60 0.39
CA GLY A 53 7.36 -32.24 1.53
C GLY A 53 5.90 -31.80 1.67
N ILE A 54 5.62 -30.50 1.63
CA ILE A 54 4.25 -29.97 1.81
C ILE A 54 3.32 -30.44 0.68
N ASN A 55 3.82 -30.50 -0.55
CA ASN A 55 3.03 -31.00 -1.69
C ASN A 55 2.61 -32.48 -1.48
N GLU A 56 3.48 -33.31 -0.89
CA GLU A 56 3.20 -34.72 -0.62
C GLU A 56 2.13 -34.87 0.48
N TRP A 57 2.25 -34.14 1.59
CA TRP A 57 1.24 -34.10 2.65
C TRP A 57 -0.13 -33.61 2.17
N LEU A 58 -0.16 -32.57 1.33
CA LEU A 58 -1.40 -32.03 0.76
C LEU A 58 -2.08 -32.98 -0.23
N THR A 59 -1.28 -33.76 -0.96
CA THR A 59 -1.77 -34.78 -1.89
C THR A 59 -2.36 -35.97 -1.13
N ILE A 60 -1.71 -36.41 -0.05
CA ILE A 60 -2.20 -37.50 0.83
C ILE A 60 -3.52 -37.12 1.49
N LEU A 61 -3.71 -35.85 1.85
CA LEU A 61 -4.93 -35.37 2.50
C LEU A 61 -6.09 -35.07 1.52
N ASN A 62 -5.91 -35.38 0.22
CA ASN A 62 -6.87 -35.10 -0.86
C ASN A 62 -7.36 -33.63 -0.87
N ALA A 63 -6.50 -32.70 -0.45
CA ALA A 63 -6.87 -31.30 -0.20
C ALA A 63 -6.88 -30.48 -1.50
N SER A 64 -7.67 -30.90 -2.49
CA SER A 64 -7.81 -30.21 -3.78
C SER A 64 -8.27 -28.75 -3.62
N ASN A 65 -9.11 -28.48 -2.62
CA ASN A 65 -9.55 -27.13 -2.26
C ASN A 65 -8.41 -26.25 -1.70
N PHE A 66 -7.37 -26.86 -1.11
CA PHE A 66 -6.24 -26.11 -0.58
C PHE A 66 -5.36 -25.54 -1.70
N TYR A 67 -5.19 -26.29 -2.79
CA TYR A 67 -4.51 -25.80 -4.00
C TYR A 67 -5.24 -24.61 -4.63
N ILE A 68 -6.57 -24.65 -4.67
CA ILE A 68 -7.38 -23.51 -5.15
C ILE A 68 -7.16 -22.28 -4.26
N GLY A 69 -7.12 -22.48 -2.94
CA GLY A 69 -6.88 -21.42 -1.96
C GLY A 69 -5.53 -20.74 -2.14
N ILE A 70 -4.45 -21.52 -2.31
CA ILE A 70 -3.10 -20.98 -2.54
C ILE A 70 -3.07 -20.15 -3.83
N TYR A 71 -3.69 -20.64 -4.92
CA TYR A 71 -3.73 -19.92 -6.19
C TYR A 71 -4.43 -18.57 -6.06
N ILE A 72 -5.56 -18.52 -5.35
CA ILE A 72 -6.29 -17.28 -5.09
C ILE A 72 -5.45 -16.34 -4.21
N LEU A 73 -4.81 -16.86 -3.16
CA LEU A 73 -3.94 -16.08 -2.28
C LEU A 73 -2.77 -15.44 -3.04
N VAL A 74 -2.15 -16.18 -3.95
CA VAL A 74 -1.05 -15.66 -4.80
C VAL A 74 -1.55 -14.54 -5.71
N ILE A 75 -2.70 -14.71 -6.36
CA ILE A 75 -3.27 -13.68 -7.26
C ILE A 75 -3.66 -12.43 -6.47
N VAL A 76 -4.34 -12.59 -5.34
CA VAL A 76 -4.76 -11.48 -4.48
C VAL A 76 -3.53 -10.75 -3.92
N ALA A 77 -2.52 -11.47 -3.43
CA ALA A 77 -1.28 -10.86 -2.95
C ALA A 77 -0.55 -10.09 -4.05
N ALA A 78 -0.51 -10.61 -5.28
CA ALA A 78 0.07 -9.90 -6.42
C ALA A 78 -0.68 -8.60 -6.75
N ILE A 79 -2.01 -8.63 -6.73
CA ILE A 79 -2.83 -7.42 -6.96
C ILE A 79 -2.58 -6.39 -5.87
N ILE A 80 -2.58 -6.82 -4.60
CA ILE A 80 -2.33 -5.92 -3.46
C ILE A 80 -0.94 -5.28 -3.60
N MET A 81 0.11 -6.05 -3.92
CA MET A 81 1.45 -5.49 -4.14
C MET A 81 1.48 -4.41 -5.23
N VAL A 82 0.76 -4.60 -6.34
CA VAL A 82 0.70 -3.63 -7.45
C VAL A 82 -0.10 -2.39 -7.05
N VAL A 83 -1.29 -2.55 -6.47
CA VAL A 83 -2.12 -1.44 -6.01
C VAL A 83 -1.39 -0.61 -4.95
N SER A 84 -0.71 -1.30 -4.03
CA SER A 84 0.11 -0.67 -3.02
C SER A 84 1.25 0.17 -3.63
N PHE A 85 2.01 -0.42 -4.55
CA PHE A 85 3.08 0.30 -5.24
C PHE A 85 2.58 1.56 -5.96
N LEU A 86 1.45 1.46 -6.68
CA LEU A 86 0.83 2.60 -7.37
C LEU A 86 0.33 3.68 -6.39
N GLY A 87 -0.20 3.29 -5.24
CA GLY A 87 -0.61 4.24 -4.20
C GLY A 87 0.57 5.00 -3.60
N CYS A 88 1.73 4.35 -3.43
CA CYS A 88 2.97 5.03 -3.01
C CYS A 88 3.44 6.02 -4.07
N LEU A 89 3.44 5.64 -5.35
CA LEU A 89 3.83 6.52 -6.45
C LEU A 89 2.91 7.75 -6.57
N SER A 90 1.61 7.54 -6.42
CA SER A 90 0.60 8.63 -6.44
C SER A 90 0.84 9.62 -5.31
N SER A 91 1.11 9.12 -4.10
CA SER A 91 1.43 9.96 -2.93
C SER A 91 2.75 10.73 -3.10
N LEU A 92 3.76 10.09 -3.70
CA LEU A 92 5.07 10.71 -3.95
C LEU A 92 5.03 11.75 -5.07
N GLN A 93 4.22 11.58 -6.13
CA GLN A 93 4.10 12.55 -7.22
C GLN A 93 3.57 13.91 -6.76
N GLU A 94 2.64 13.93 -5.81
CA GLU A 94 2.21 15.20 -5.20
C GLU A 94 3.33 15.89 -4.41
N ASN A 95 4.19 15.14 -3.73
CA ASN A 95 5.30 15.71 -2.97
C ASN A 95 6.49 16.15 -3.87
N ALA A 96 6.74 15.41 -4.97
CA ALA A 96 7.85 15.70 -5.88
C ALA A 96 7.68 17.04 -6.62
N THR A 97 6.45 17.46 -6.92
CA THR A 97 6.17 18.76 -7.55
C THR A 97 6.55 19.93 -6.63
N ILE A 98 6.51 19.74 -5.31
CA ILE A 98 6.90 20.76 -4.31
C ILE A 98 8.43 20.85 -4.18
N ILE A 99 9.16 19.74 -4.39
CA ILE A 99 10.63 19.67 -4.27
C ILE A 99 11.35 20.00 -5.60
N LEU A 100 10.75 19.71 -6.76
CA LEU A 100 11.34 19.96 -8.09
C LEU A 100 10.93 21.31 -8.72
N GLY A 101 9.99 22.05 -8.11
CA GLY A 101 9.58 23.39 -8.54
C GLY A 101 10.52 24.53 -8.12
N VAL A 102 11.63 24.21 -7.44
CA VAL A 102 12.74 25.13 -7.13
C VAL A 102 13.98 24.62 -7.87
N SER A 103 14.01 24.79 -9.19
CA SER A 103 15.23 24.80 -10.01
C SER A 103 15.03 25.69 -11.23
#